data_AF-A0A178DKA0-F1
#
_entry.id   AF-A0A178DKA0-F1
#
_cell.length_a   1.000
_cell.length_b   1.000
_cell.length_c   1.000
_cell.angle_alpha   90.00
_cell.angle_beta   90.00
_cell.angle_gamma   90.00
#
_symmetry.space_group_name_H-M   'P 1'
#
loop_
_entity.id
_entity.type
_entity.pdbx_description
1 polymer ?
#
loop_
_entity_poly.entity_id
_entity_poly.type
_entity_poly.pdbx_seq_one_letter_code
_entity_poly.pdbx_strand_id
1 'polypeptide(L)'
;MASKYSVFDHDPEEERKKDPQGPPLGNLFAAARYLNLLFSANGVRWAAMGGFAMICRGSRRTTRDVDIVTDTIPKTLWTIIEAQPRLIIPNTRLLDGVIKIFVLTGPSYQDRECIIDRPVEADLVIPGAKGTPVLLAPHIVTLHVTVGGQTQGFYCLNTLYMMRTKLRHCATRTMDRDVIDLKFMLDTFRDEVVAIRNQLDDGDIEAFLDRDYIKELGDAWRTYYRSLLCG
;
A
#
# COMPACT_ATOMS: atom_id res chain seq x y z
N MET A 1 -23.52 5.18 -9.47
CA MET A 1 -22.65 4.37 -10.35
C MET A 1 -21.35 5.10 -10.55
N ALA A 2 -20.24 4.37 -10.51
CA ALA A 2 -18.89 4.89 -10.76
C ALA A 2 -18.74 5.41 -12.19
N SER A 3 -17.91 6.45 -12.36
CA SER A 3 -17.43 6.85 -13.68
C SER A 3 -16.28 5.94 -14.14
N LYS A 4 -15.99 5.92 -15.44
CA LYS A 4 -14.96 5.03 -16.02
C LYS A 4 -13.82 5.83 -16.66
N TYR A 5 -12.59 5.32 -16.54
CA TYR A 5 -11.43 5.82 -17.27
C TYR A 5 -10.83 4.74 -18.17
N SER A 6 -10.14 5.14 -19.23
CA SER A 6 -9.42 4.23 -20.13
C SER A 6 -8.02 3.98 -19.59
N VAL A 7 -7.65 2.70 -19.42
CA VAL A 7 -6.29 2.34 -18.99
C VAL A 7 -5.25 2.72 -20.05
N PHE A 8 -5.62 2.77 -21.32
CA PHE A 8 -4.72 3.17 -22.40
C PHE A 8 -4.38 4.66 -22.40
N ASP A 9 -5.25 5.49 -21.81
CA ASP A 9 -5.06 6.94 -21.74
C ASP A 9 -4.39 7.37 -20.42
N HIS A 10 -4.12 6.41 -19.52
CA HIS A 10 -3.53 6.65 -18.22
C HIS A 10 -2.09 6.13 -18.16
N ASP A 11 -1.13 7.04 -18.22
CA ASP A 11 0.29 6.76 -18.01
C ASP A 11 0.71 7.27 -16.60
N PRO A 12 0.94 6.35 -15.62
CA PRO A 12 1.30 6.74 -14.27
C PRO A 12 2.62 7.52 -14.16
N GLU A 13 3.58 7.27 -15.05
CA GLU A 13 4.88 7.95 -14.99
C GLU A 13 4.78 9.37 -15.55
N GLU A 14 4.01 9.58 -16.62
CA GLU A 14 3.71 10.93 -17.11
C GLU A 14 2.87 11.74 -16.11
N GLU A 15 1.88 11.14 -15.45
CA GLU A 15 1.11 11.81 -14.40
C GLU A 15 2.01 12.20 -13.20
N ARG A 16 2.99 11.35 -12.85
CA ARG A 16 3.99 11.70 -11.83
C ARG A 16 4.86 12.87 -12.23
N LYS A 17 5.25 12.98 -13.50
CA LYS A 17 6.03 14.13 -13.99
C LYS A 17 5.23 15.42 -13.96
N LYS A 18 3.94 15.39 -14.35
CA LYS A 18 3.07 16.57 -14.36
C LYS A 18 2.77 17.08 -12.95
N ASP A 19 2.63 16.17 -12.00
CA ASP A 19 2.32 16.49 -10.63
C ASP A 19 3.30 15.79 -9.69
N PRO A 20 4.52 16.26 -9.48
CA PRO A 20 5.52 15.53 -8.69
C PRO A 20 5.16 15.35 -7.21
N GLN A 21 4.31 16.23 -6.66
CA GLN A 21 3.93 16.21 -5.24
C GLN A 21 2.85 15.17 -4.91
N GLY A 22 1.97 14.84 -5.87
CA GLY A 22 0.85 13.92 -5.62
C GLY A 22 -0.28 14.53 -4.79
N PRO A 23 -1.27 13.73 -4.38
CA PRO A 23 -2.34 14.20 -3.51
C PRO A 23 -1.81 14.55 -2.10
N PRO A 24 -2.33 15.62 -1.46
CA PRO A 24 -2.01 15.93 -0.08
C PRO A 24 -2.31 14.78 0.87
N LEU A 25 -1.61 14.74 2.01
CA LEU A 25 -1.77 13.68 3.01
C LEU A 25 -3.23 13.52 3.47
N GLY A 26 -3.94 14.63 3.70
CA GLY A 26 -5.36 14.61 4.07
C GLY A 26 -6.22 13.85 3.06
N ASN A 27 -5.96 14.01 1.76
CA ASN A 27 -6.67 13.30 0.70
C ASN A 27 -6.39 11.78 0.73
N LEU A 28 -5.15 11.36 1.01
CA LEU A 28 -4.83 9.92 1.18
C LEU A 28 -5.63 9.29 2.33
N PHE A 29 -5.67 9.97 3.48
CA PHE A 29 -6.45 9.50 4.64
C PHE A 29 -7.95 9.52 4.38
N ALA A 30 -8.46 10.53 3.67
CA ALA A 30 -9.87 10.57 3.25
C ALA A 30 -10.22 9.41 2.32
N ALA A 31 -9.34 9.08 1.37
CA ALA A 31 -9.52 7.94 0.48
C ALA A 31 -9.55 6.61 1.25
N ALA A 32 -8.57 6.40 2.13
CA ALA A 32 -8.51 5.20 2.98
C ALA A 32 -9.74 5.09 3.90
N ARG A 33 -10.21 6.20 4.47
CA ARG A 33 -11.42 6.25 5.30
C ARG A 33 -12.67 5.92 4.48
N TYR A 34 -12.79 6.44 3.27
CA TYR A 34 -13.89 6.12 2.38
C TYR A 34 -13.91 4.62 2.03
N LEU A 35 -12.76 4.05 1.67
CA LEU A 35 -12.62 2.62 1.40
C LEU A 35 -12.95 1.77 2.65
N ASN A 36 -12.55 2.24 3.84
CA ASN A 36 -12.93 1.59 5.09
C ASN A 36 -14.44 1.47 5.25
N LEU A 37 -15.15 2.58 5.07
CA LEU A 37 -16.61 2.64 5.19
C LEU A 37 -17.27 1.77 4.11
N LEU A 38 -16.79 1.85 2.86
CA LEU A 38 -17.31 1.09 1.74
C LEU A 38 -17.21 -0.42 1.98
N PHE A 39 -16.03 -0.92 2.31
CA PHE A 39 -15.83 -2.36 2.47
C PHE A 39 -16.47 -2.90 3.76
N SER A 40 -16.43 -2.13 4.86
CA SER A 40 -17.11 -2.50 6.10
C SER A 40 -18.63 -2.62 5.89
N ALA A 41 -19.25 -1.68 5.15
CA ALA A 41 -20.67 -1.73 4.84
C ALA A 41 -21.07 -2.94 3.97
N ASN A 42 -20.12 -3.53 3.25
CA ASN A 42 -20.32 -4.71 2.41
C ASN A 42 -19.78 -6.01 3.03
N GLY A 43 -19.36 -5.98 4.30
CA GLY A 43 -18.81 -7.15 5.00
C GLY A 43 -17.49 -7.67 4.42
N VAL A 44 -16.77 -6.84 3.67
CA VAL A 44 -15.47 -7.18 3.07
C VAL A 44 -14.36 -6.72 4.02
N ARG A 45 -13.48 -7.65 4.41
CA ARG A 45 -12.27 -7.28 5.15
C ARG A 45 -11.24 -6.77 4.17
N TRP A 46 -10.46 -5.82 4.62
CA TRP A 46 -9.38 -5.26 3.83
C TRP A 46 -8.23 -4.83 4.75
N ALA A 47 -7.05 -4.66 4.18
CA ALA A 47 -5.92 -4.10 4.89
C ALA A 47 -5.08 -3.26 3.94
N ALA A 48 -4.67 -2.08 4.41
CA ALA A 48 -3.68 -1.27 3.73
C ALA A 48 -2.32 -1.97 3.67
N MET A 49 -1.63 -1.73 2.57
CA MET A 49 -0.25 -2.14 2.33
C MET A 49 0.53 -0.99 1.69
N GLY A 50 1.74 -1.27 1.22
CA GLY A 50 2.51 -0.30 0.45
C GLY A 50 2.88 0.98 1.22
N GLY A 51 2.99 2.09 0.50
CA GLY A 51 3.47 3.36 1.07
C GLY A 51 2.53 3.96 2.11
N PHE A 52 1.21 3.85 1.92
CA PHE A 52 0.23 4.35 2.89
C PHE A 52 0.33 3.62 4.23
N ALA A 53 0.45 2.28 4.21
CA ALA A 53 0.67 1.51 5.43
C ALA A 53 1.99 1.87 6.14
N MET A 54 3.04 2.25 5.40
CA MET A 54 4.28 2.76 6.00
C MET A 54 4.07 4.09 6.71
N ILE A 55 3.29 5.01 6.13
CA ILE A 55 2.91 6.26 6.79
C ILE A 55 2.13 5.97 8.08
N CYS A 56 1.18 5.04 8.05
CA CYS A 56 0.43 4.63 9.24
C CYS A 56 1.34 4.05 10.36
N ARG A 57 2.51 3.53 9.99
CA ARG A 57 3.54 3.03 10.92
C ARG A 57 4.52 4.11 11.40
N GLY A 58 4.33 5.37 10.99
CA GLY A 58 5.19 6.49 11.39
C GLY A 58 6.35 6.78 10.43
N SER A 59 6.37 6.16 9.24
CA SER A 59 7.34 6.55 8.21
C SER A 59 7.10 7.98 7.75
N ARG A 60 8.19 8.72 7.52
CA ARG A 60 8.15 10.10 6.99
C ARG A 60 8.14 10.17 5.47
N ARG A 61 8.12 9.02 4.77
CA ARG A 61 8.05 8.99 3.32
C ARG A 61 6.75 9.61 2.81
N THR A 62 6.78 10.09 1.58
CA THR A 62 5.54 10.39 0.84
C THR A 62 5.10 9.16 0.05
N THR A 63 3.80 9.13 -0.25
CA THR A 63 3.16 8.17 -1.15
C THR A 63 2.04 8.90 -1.88
N ARG A 64 1.54 8.33 -2.97
CA ARG A 64 0.56 9.00 -3.85
C ARG A 64 -0.74 8.24 -4.00
N ASP A 65 -0.74 7.03 -3.46
CA ASP A 65 -1.68 5.97 -3.66
C ASP A 65 -2.00 5.32 -2.31
N VAL A 66 -3.15 4.65 -2.28
CA VAL A 66 -3.56 3.78 -1.19
C VAL A 66 -3.63 2.35 -1.73
N ASP A 67 -2.58 1.58 -1.49
CA ASP A 67 -2.57 0.15 -1.82
C ASP A 67 -3.31 -0.62 -0.74
N ILE A 68 -4.26 -1.47 -1.13
CA ILE A 68 -4.95 -2.36 -0.19
C ILE A 68 -5.04 -3.77 -0.74
N VAL A 69 -5.12 -4.74 0.16
CA VAL A 69 -5.62 -6.09 -0.15
C VAL A 69 -7.03 -6.24 0.40
N THR A 70 -7.91 -6.86 -0.37
CA THR A 70 -9.29 -7.20 0.05
C THR A 70 -9.42 -8.70 0.27
N ASP A 71 -10.38 -9.15 1.08
CA ASP A 71 -10.65 -10.59 1.31
C ASP A 71 -11.77 -11.16 0.43
N THR A 72 -11.97 -10.57 -0.75
CA THR A 72 -13.10 -10.93 -1.62
C THR A 72 -12.64 -11.33 -3.01
N ILE A 73 -13.52 -12.02 -3.74
CA ILE A 73 -13.25 -12.43 -5.12
C ILE A 73 -13.48 -11.25 -6.08
N PRO A 74 -12.80 -11.22 -7.24
CA PRO A 74 -12.89 -10.10 -8.18
C PRO A 74 -14.32 -9.74 -8.56
N LYS A 75 -15.20 -10.74 -8.77
CA LYS A 75 -16.60 -10.52 -9.15
C LYS A 75 -17.35 -9.67 -8.12
N THR A 76 -17.25 -10.03 -6.84
CA THR A 76 -17.89 -9.30 -5.74
C THR A 76 -17.30 -7.90 -5.60
N LEU A 77 -15.97 -7.79 -5.74
CA LEU A 77 -15.28 -6.49 -5.68
C LEU A 77 -15.80 -5.53 -6.76
N TRP A 78 -15.93 -6.01 -8.00
CA TRP A 78 -16.48 -5.22 -9.11
C TRP A 78 -17.90 -4.73 -8.83
N THR A 79 -18.78 -5.61 -8.35
CA THR A 79 -20.16 -5.23 -7.99
C THR A 79 -20.19 -4.11 -6.94
N ILE A 80 -19.32 -4.17 -5.93
CA ILE A 80 -19.25 -3.15 -4.88
C ILE A 80 -18.80 -1.81 -5.45
N ILE A 81 -17.70 -1.78 -6.21
CA ILE A 81 -17.10 -0.53 -6.70
C ILE A 81 -17.90 0.11 -7.83
N GLU A 82 -18.53 -0.67 -8.72
CA GLU A 82 -19.36 -0.13 -9.82
C GLU A 82 -20.56 0.67 -9.31
N ALA A 83 -21.11 0.30 -8.16
CA ALA A 83 -22.24 1.00 -7.55
C ALA A 83 -21.86 2.41 -7.06
N GLN A 84 -20.58 2.68 -6.77
CA GLN A 84 -20.16 3.87 -6.03
C GLN A 84 -19.94 5.09 -6.92
N PRO A 85 -20.73 6.18 -6.79
CA PRO A 85 -20.53 7.40 -7.57
C PRO A 85 -19.25 8.17 -7.21
N ARG A 86 -18.66 7.87 -6.05
CA ARG A 86 -17.43 8.51 -5.56
C ARG A 86 -16.16 7.85 -6.13
N LEU A 87 -16.31 6.81 -6.95
CA LEU A 87 -15.19 6.11 -7.57
C LEU A 87 -15.12 6.40 -9.07
N ILE A 88 -13.88 6.50 -9.56
CA ILE A 88 -13.54 6.34 -10.98
C ILE A 88 -12.87 4.96 -11.11
N ILE A 89 -13.39 4.10 -11.98
CA ILE A 89 -12.92 2.73 -12.14
C ILE A 89 -12.41 2.49 -13.57
N PRO A 90 -11.57 1.48 -13.83
CA PRO A 90 -11.09 1.24 -15.17
C PRO A 90 -12.22 0.70 -16.04
N ASN A 91 -12.17 1.01 -17.34
CA ASN A 91 -13.08 0.43 -18.33
C ASN A 91 -12.72 -1.02 -18.68
N THR A 92 -11.56 -1.50 -18.24
CA THR A 92 -11.08 -2.87 -18.39
C THR A 92 -11.14 -3.64 -17.06
N ARG A 93 -11.01 -4.97 -17.15
CA ARG A 93 -11.03 -5.87 -15.99
C ARG A 93 -9.67 -5.89 -15.28
N LEU A 94 -9.61 -6.67 -14.20
CA LEU A 94 -8.44 -6.97 -13.37
C LEU A 94 -7.15 -7.18 -14.20
N LEU A 95 -6.09 -6.42 -13.89
CA LEU A 95 -4.77 -6.60 -14.46
C LEU A 95 -3.81 -7.06 -13.37
N ASP A 96 -3.20 -8.23 -13.55
CA ASP A 96 -2.16 -8.76 -12.66
C ASP A 96 -2.56 -8.81 -11.18
N GLY A 97 -3.82 -9.20 -10.93
CA GLY A 97 -4.38 -9.30 -9.58
C GLY A 97 -4.71 -7.95 -8.92
N VAL A 98 -4.75 -6.85 -9.68
CA VAL A 98 -5.02 -5.51 -9.16
C VAL A 98 -6.15 -4.83 -9.94
N ILE A 99 -7.05 -4.17 -9.22
CA ILE A 99 -8.00 -3.20 -9.79
C ILE A 99 -7.56 -1.81 -9.32
N LYS A 100 -7.03 -1.01 -10.24
CA LYS A 100 -6.67 0.39 -9.96
C LYS A 100 -7.91 1.26 -10.08
N ILE A 101 -8.24 1.99 -9.02
CA ILE A 101 -9.37 2.91 -8.99
C ILE A 101 -8.89 4.29 -8.54
N PHE A 102 -9.73 5.32 -8.73
CA PHE A 102 -9.55 6.61 -8.09
C PHE A 102 -10.72 6.87 -7.15
N VAL A 103 -10.39 7.24 -5.91
CA VAL A 103 -11.35 7.74 -4.94
C VAL A 103 -11.40 9.25 -5.05
N LEU A 104 -12.57 9.80 -5.31
CA LEU A 104 -12.77 11.24 -5.29
C LEU A 104 -12.76 11.72 -3.84
N THR A 105 -11.86 12.64 -3.50
CA THR A 105 -11.71 13.19 -2.15
C THR A 105 -11.70 14.71 -2.17
N GLY A 106 -12.02 15.34 -1.05
CA GLY A 106 -11.95 16.79 -0.90
C GLY A 106 -13.14 17.43 -0.21
N PRO A 107 -13.14 18.78 -0.11
CA PRO A 107 -14.26 19.55 0.43
C PRO A 107 -15.61 19.24 -0.23
N SER A 108 -15.65 18.98 -1.55
CA SER A 108 -16.89 18.61 -2.26
C SER A 108 -17.47 17.27 -1.79
N TYR A 109 -16.66 16.43 -1.15
CA TYR A 109 -17.05 15.14 -0.60
C TYR A 109 -17.13 15.16 0.94
N GLN A 110 -17.10 16.35 1.55
CA GLN A 110 -17.17 16.59 2.99
C GLN A 110 -16.02 15.95 3.78
N ASP A 111 -14.85 15.78 3.16
CA ASP A 111 -13.65 15.30 3.82
C ASP A 111 -12.96 16.46 4.56
N ARG A 112 -13.10 16.50 5.88
CA ARG A 112 -12.67 17.63 6.74
C ARG A 112 -11.15 17.81 6.78
N GLU A 113 -10.41 16.73 6.54
CA GLU A 113 -8.96 16.67 6.48
C GLU A 113 -8.40 17.18 5.15
N CYS A 114 -9.26 17.41 4.14
CA CYS A 114 -8.85 17.83 2.80
C CYS A 114 -9.04 19.34 2.61
N ILE A 115 -8.05 19.99 2.02
CA ILE A 115 -8.10 21.41 1.65
C ILE A 115 -8.45 21.62 0.17
N ILE A 116 -8.35 20.57 -0.65
CA ILE A 116 -8.62 20.60 -2.09
C ILE A 116 -9.34 19.34 -2.54
N ASP A 117 -10.15 19.47 -3.60
CA ASP A 117 -10.69 18.33 -4.30
C ASP A 117 -9.60 17.65 -5.13
N ARG A 118 -9.44 16.34 -4.93
CA ARG A 118 -8.43 15.56 -5.63
C ARG A 118 -8.83 14.08 -5.73
N PRO A 119 -8.73 13.48 -6.92
CA PRO A 119 -8.74 12.02 -7.04
C PRO A 119 -7.49 11.45 -6.38
N VAL A 120 -7.66 10.37 -5.61
CA VAL A 120 -6.57 9.59 -5.02
C VAL A 120 -6.60 8.21 -5.63
N GLU A 121 -5.47 7.78 -6.18
CA GLU A 121 -5.30 6.43 -6.70
C GLU A 121 -5.36 5.41 -5.55
N ALA A 122 -6.05 4.30 -5.79
CA ALA A 122 -6.03 3.16 -4.89
C ALA A 122 -5.94 1.86 -5.69
N ASP A 123 -5.01 1.00 -5.29
CA ASP A 123 -4.83 -0.33 -5.87
C ASP A 123 -5.53 -1.36 -4.99
N LEU A 124 -6.59 -1.96 -5.54
CA LEU A 124 -7.33 -3.03 -4.89
C LEU A 124 -6.73 -4.37 -5.31
N VAL A 125 -5.86 -4.90 -4.46
CA VAL A 125 -5.19 -6.19 -4.66
C VAL A 125 -6.08 -7.34 -4.19
N ILE A 126 -6.16 -8.39 -5.00
CA ILE A 126 -6.89 -9.60 -4.63
C ILE A 126 -6.02 -10.51 -3.74
N PRO A 127 -6.62 -11.37 -2.90
CA PRO A 127 -5.86 -12.29 -2.06
C PRO A 127 -4.87 -13.14 -2.84
N GLY A 128 -3.66 -13.29 -2.31
CA GLY A 128 -2.58 -14.10 -2.90
C GLY A 128 -1.85 -13.46 -4.08
N ALA A 129 -2.34 -12.34 -4.64
CA ALA A 129 -1.62 -11.59 -5.67
C ALA A 129 -0.53 -10.72 -5.03
N LYS A 130 0.53 -10.41 -5.78
CA LYS A 130 1.59 -9.46 -5.37
C LYS A 130 2.24 -9.73 -3.99
N GLY A 131 2.28 -10.99 -3.57
CA GLY A 131 2.85 -11.38 -2.26
C GLY A 131 1.94 -11.11 -1.06
N THR A 132 0.67 -10.76 -1.29
CA THR A 132 -0.35 -10.61 -0.24
C THR A 132 -0.81 -11.97 0.30
N PRO A 133 -1.41 -12.03 1.50
CA PRO A 133 -1.94 -13.29 2.03
C PRO A 133 -3.12 -13.82 1.22
N VAL A 134 -3.26 -15.15 1.17
CA VAL A 134 -4.48 -15.80 0.67
C VAL A 134 -5.62 -15.68 1.70
N LEU A 135 -5.29 -15.87 2.99
CA LEU A 135 -6.22 -15.67 4.11
C LEU A 135 -5.85 -14.37 4.82
N LEU A 136 -6.65 -13.32 4.64
CA LEU A 136 -6.30 -11.99 5.14
C LEU A 136 -6.41 -11.83 6.66
N ALA A 137 -7.42 -12.43 7.27
CA ALA A 137 -7.82 -12.19 8.66
C ALA A 137 -6.71 -12.25 9.73
N PRO A 138 -5.84 -13.28 9.78
CA PRO A 138 -4.80 -13.37 10.81
C PRO A 138 -3.63 -12.41 10.56
N HIS A 139 -3.67 -11.63 9.49
CA HIS A 139 -2.58 -10.76 9.06
C HIS A 139 -2.98 -9.29 9.05
N ILE A 140 -4.17 -8.95 9.57
CA ILE A 140 -4.60 -7.58 9.80
C ILE A 140 -4.13 -7.13 11.18
N VAL A 141 -3.56 -5.93 11.24
CA VAL A 141 -3.34 -5.19 12.48
C VAL A 141 -4.03 -3.83 12.39
N THR A 142 -4.51 -3.33 13.53
CA THR A 142 -5.10 -1.98 13.61
C THR A 142 -4.04 -1.00 14.06
N LEU A 143 -3.74 0.00 13.22
CA LEU A 143 -2.84 1.10 13.53
C LEU A 143 -3.65 2.38 13.78
N HIS A 144 -3.30 3.13 14.81
CA HIS A 144 -3.96 4.40 15.14
C HIS A 144 -3.08 5.56 14.70
N VAL A 145 -3.63 6.44 13.86
CA VAL A 145 -2.90 7.56 13.27
C VAL A 145 -3.66 8.85 13.51
N THR A 146 -2.95 9.91 13.90
CA THR A 146 -3.55 11.24 14.10
C THR A 146 -3.33 12.11 12.86
N VAL A 147 -4.43 12.52 12.22
CA VAL A 147 -4.43 13.35 11.00
C VAL A 147 -5.45 14.46 11.16
N GLY A 148 -5.04 15.70 10.89
CA GLY A 148 -5.92 16.86 11.07
C GLY A 148 -6.44 17.01 12.50
N GLY A 149 -5.66 16.57 13.51
CA GLY A 149 -6.06 16.58 14.92
C GLY A 149 -7.02 15.45 15.33
N GLN A 150 -7.36 14.52 14.43
CA GLN A 150 -8.24 13.38 14.72
C GLN A 150 -7.48 12.07 14.66
N THR A 151 -7.58 11.26 15.72
CA THR A 151 -7.05 9.89 15.72
C THR A 151 -8.03 8.94 15.06
N GLN A 152 -7.55 8.18 14.07
CA GLN A 152 -8.32 7.21 13.31
C GLN A 152 -7.61 5.86 13.29
N GLY A 153 -8.38 4.77 13.38
CA GLY A 153 -7.88 3.41 13.23
C GLY A 153 -7.92 2.96 11.78
N PHE A 154 -6.80 2.42 11.29
CA PHE A 154 -6.69 1.82 9.97
C PHE A 154 -6.24 0.36 10.07
N TYR A 155 -6.86 -0.50 9.25
CA TYR A 155 -6.43 -1.87 9.07
C TYR A 155 -5.22 -1.89 8.14
N CYS A 156 -4.12 -2.49 8.59
CA CYS A 156 -2.90 -2.63 7.81
C CYS A 156 -2.41 -4.07 7.84
N LEU A 157 -1.64 -4.49 6.84
CA LEU A 157 -0.96 -5.77 6.88
C LEU A 157 0.08 -5.78 8.01
N ASN A 158 0.20 -6.92 8.68
CA ASN A 158 1.21 -7.16 9.71
C ASN A 158 2.64 -7.11 9.13
N THR A 159 3.64 -7.11 10.02
CA THR A 159 5.05 -6.98 9.64
C THR A 159 5.53 -8.07 8.68
N LEU A 160 5.07 -9.32 8.85
CA LEU A 160 5.39 -10.41 7.91
C LEU A 160 5.01 -10.04 6.47
N TYR A 161 3.77 -9.63 6.22
CA TYR A 161 3.33 -9.34 4.86
C TYR A 161 3.79 -7.98 4.34
N MET A 162 4.07 -7.01 5.21
CA MET A 162 4.79 -5.79 4.82
C MET A 162 6.19 -6.13 4.31
N MET A 163 6.93 -7.00 5.01
CA MET A 163 8.27 -7.44 4.59
C MET A 163 8.22 -8.27 3.30
N ARG A 164 7.36 -9.29 3.21
CA ARG A 164 7.26 -10.17 2.02
C ARG A 164 6.93 -9.40 0.75
N THR A 165 5.95 -8.50 0.81
CA THR A 165 5.55 -7.73 -0.38
C THR A 165 6.67 -6.79 -0.85
N LYS A 166 7.42 -6.18 0.08
CA LYS A 166 8.53 -5.28 -0.23
C LYS A 166 9.77 -6.00 -0.73
N LEU A 167 10.17 -7.09 -0.08
CA LEU A 167 11.29 -7.95 -0.51
C LEU A 167 11.05 -8.48 -1.93
N ARG A 168 9.85 -9.01 -2.21
CA ARG A 168 9.48 -9.48 -3.55
C ARG A 168 9.51 -8.35 -4.60
N HIS A 169 9.10 -7.14 -4.24
CA HIS A 169 9.21 -6.00 -5.15
C HIS A 169 10.66 -5.59 -5.39
N CYS A 170 11.54 -5.65 -4.38
CA CYS A 170 12.98 -5.44 -4.57
C CYS A 170 13.61 -6.45 -5.53
N ALA A 171 13.16 -7.71 -5.49
CA ALA A 171 13.64 -8.77 -6.38
C ALA A 171 13.12 -8.64 -7.82
N THR A 172 11.95 -8.05 -8.02
CA THR A 172 11.27 -8.01 -9.33
C THR A 172 11.30 -6.62 -10.00
N ARG A 173 11.72 -5.57 -9.30
CA ARG A 173 11.69 -4.18 -9.77
C ARG A 173 12.91 -3.40 -9.30
N THR A 174 13.36 -2.44 -10.11
CA THR A 174 14.54 -1.60 -9.84
C THR A 174 14.25 -0.34 -9.03
N MET A 175 13.09 -0.22 -8.38
CA MET A 175 12.73 1.01 -7.66
C MET A 175 13.37 1.08 -6.27
N ASP A 176 14.01 2.20 -5.93
CA ASP A 176 14.71 2.37 -4.63
C ASP A 176 13.76 2.61 -3.45
N ARG A 177 12.51 3.01 -3.74
CA ARG A 177 11.50 3.24 -2.71
C ARG A 177 11.20 2.01 -1.85
N ASP A 178 11.33 0.82 -2.42
CA ASP A 178 11.11 -0.44 -1.70
C ASP A 178 12.31 -0.75 -0.78
N VAL A 179 13.53 -0.35 -1.17
CA VAL A 179 14.74 -0.47 -0.35
C VAL A 179 14.65 0.47 0.87
N ILE A 180 14.19 1.70 0.68
CA ILE A 180 13.96 2.68 1.76
C ILE A 180 12.92 2.15 2.76
N ASP A 181 11.85 1.53 2.26
CA ASP A 181 10.81 0.94 3.09
C ASP A 181 11.32 -0.24 3.93
N LEU A 182 12.11 -1.13 3.32
CA LEU A 182 12.72 -2.24 4.04
C LEU A 182 13.71 -1.76 5.11
N LYS A 183 14.52 -0.75 4.78
CA LYS A 183 15.40 -0.11 5.77
C LYS A 183 14.61 0.45 6.96
N PHE A 184 13.54 1.20 6.69
CA PHE A 184 12.65 1.71 7.75
C PHE A 184 12.11 0.59 8.63
N MET A 185 11.66 -0.52 8.03
CA MET A 185 11.13 -1.68 8.76
C MET A 185 12.22 -2.35 9.63
N LEU A 186 13.42 -2.55 9.08
CA LEU A 186 14.56 -3.17 9.76
C LEU A 186 15.06 -2.32 10.94
N ASP A 187 15.05 -0.99 10.79
CA ASP A 187 15.52 -0.07 11.82
C ASP A 187 14.49 0.13 12.94
N THR A 188 13.19 0.19 12.58
CA THR A 188 12.13 0.59 13.50
C THR A 188 11.42 -0.59 14.16
N PHE A 189 11.22 -1.68 13.42
CA PHE A 189 10.45 -2.86 13.85
C PHE A 189 11.34 -4.10 13.98
N ARG A 190 12.58 -3.90 14.44
CA ARG A 190 13.61 -4.95 14.49
C ARG A 190 13.11 -6.26 15.10
N ASP A 191 12.54 -6.21 16.30
CA ASP A 191 12.13 -7.41 17.02
C ASP A 191 11.00 -8.16 16.30
N GLU A 192 10.08 -7.43 15.67
CA GLU A 192 9.02 -8.02 14.85
C GLU A 192 9.59 -8.68 13.59
N VAL A 193 10.57 -8.05 12.94
CA VAL A 193 11.25 -8.64 11.77
C VAL A 193 12.01 -9.90 12.15
N VAL A 194 12.77 -9.87 13.25
CA VAL A 194 13.50 -11.05 13.76
C VAL A 194 12.53 -12.19 14.08
N ALA A 195 11.37 -11.89 14.65
CA ALA A 195 10.36 -12.91 14.98
C ALA A 195 9.78 -13.60 13.74
N ILE A 196 9.79 -12.96 12.57
CA ILE A 196 9.22 -13.50 11.33
C ILE A 196 10.26 -13.95 10.30
N ARG A 197 11.55 -13.80 10.58
CA ARG A 197 12.65 -13.99 9.61
C ARG A 197 12.67 -15.36 8.93
N ASN A 198 12.33 -16.43 9.67
CA ASN A 198 12.27 -17.80 9.15
C ASN A 198 11.08 -18.05 8.20
N GLN A 199 10.23 -17.06 7.97
CA GLN A 199 9.08 -17.11 7.06
C GLN A 199 9.28 -16.22 5.81
N LEU A 200 10.45 -15.58 5.70
CA LEU A 200 10.84 -14.78 4.55
C LEU A 200 11.53 -15.67 3.50
N ASP A 201 11.56 -15.20 2.25
CA ASP A 201 12.19 -15.91 1.15
C ASP A 201 13.66 -15.50 1.05
N ASP A 202 14.57 -16.47 1.11
CA ASP A 202 16.02 -16.22 1.06
C ASP A 202 16.44 -15.56 -0.27
N GLY A 203 15.81 -15.92 -1.39
CA GLY A 203 16.09 -15.32 -2.69
C GLY A 203 15.71 -13.85 -2.74
N ASP A 204 14.54 -13.50 -2.22
CA ASP A 204 14.12 -12.11 -2.11
C ASP A 204 15.01 -11.30 -1.13
N ILE A 205 15.47 -11.93 -0.04
CA ILE A 205 16.43 -11.33 0.90
C ILE A 205 17.76 -11.03 0.21
N GLU A 206 18.32 -12.00 -0.52
CA GLU A 206 19.58 -11.79 -1.24
C GLU A 206 19.44 -10.68 -2.28
N ALA A 207 18.33 -10.65 -3.03
CA ALA A 207 18.08 -9.60 -3.99
C ALA A 207 18.02 -8.21 -3.35
N PHE A 208 17.44 -8.08 -2.15
CA PHE A 208 17.48 -6.83 -1.39
C PHE A 208 18.90 -6.47 -0.93
N LEU A 209 19.65 -7.43 -0.35
CA LEU A 209 21.00 -7.21 0.15
C LEU A 209 22.02 -6.93 -0.96
N ASP A 210 21.69 -7.26 -2.21
CA ASP A 210 22.52 -6.99 -3.39
C ASP A 210 22.22 -5.64 -4.06
N ARG A 211 21.24 -4.87 -3.57
CA ARG A 211 20.92 -3.55 -4.12
C ARG A 211 22.08 -2.57 -3.92
N ASP A 212 22.36 -1.76 -4.95
CA ASP A 212 23.44 -0.76 -4.93
C ASP A 212 23.32 0.17 -3.73
N TYR A 213 22.11 0.67 -3.43
CA TYR A 213 21.87 1.46 -2.23
C TYR A 213 22.35 0.76 -0.93
N ILE A 214 22.13 -0.55 -0.78
CA ILE A 214 22.56 -1.30 0.40
C ILE A 214 24.08 -1.51 0.38
N LYS A 215 24.67 -1.78 -0.79
CA LYS A 215 26.12 -1.90 -0.97
C LYS A 215 26.83 -0.59 -0.62
N GLU A 216 26.27 0.56 -1.01
CA GLU A 216 26.80 1.90 -0.74
C GLU A 216 26.76 2.28 0.75
N LEU A 217 25.84 1.71 1.54
CA LEU A 217 25.87 1.86 3.00
C LEU A 217 27.10 1.17 3.62
N GLY A 218 27.69 0.20 2.94
CA GLY A 218 28.89 -0.53 3.35
C GLY A 218 28.62 -1.90 3.98
N ASP A 219 29.65 -2.74 4.00
CA ASP A 219 29.56 -4.16 4.40
C ASP A 219 29.06 -4.37 5.83
N ALA A 220 29.32 -3.43 6.74
CA ALA A 220 28.81 -3.48 8.11
C ALA A 220 27.28 -3.42 8.16
N TRP A 221 26.66 -2.55 7.34
CA TRP A 221 25.21 -2.46 7.25
C TRP A 221 24.59 -3.68 6.59
N ARG A 222 25.22 -4.19 5.53
CA ARG A 222 24.79 -5.42 4.86
C ARG A 222 24.82 -6.61 5.82
N THR A 223 25.90 -6.75 6.59
CA THR A 223 26.04 -7.80 7.62
C THR A 223 25.00 -7.65 8.71
N TYR A 224 24.77 -6.41 9.18
CA TYR A 224 23.76 -6.13 10.19
C TYR A 224 22.34 -6.49 9.71
N TYR A 225 21.90 -6.02 8.55
CA TYR A 225 20.57 -6.37 8.01
C TYR A 225 20.43 -7.86 7.73
N ARG A 226 21.49 -8.51 7.23
CA ARG A 226 21.51 -9.97 7.07
C ARG A 226 21.27 -10.69 8.40
N SER A 227 21.85 -10.24 9.51
CA SER A 227 21.63 -10.88 10.82
C SER A 227 20.21 -10.71 11.37
N LEU A 228 19.47 -9.69 10.90
CA LEU A 228 18.06 -9.52 11.21
C LEU A 228 17.15 -10.39 10.32
N LEU A 229 17.51 -10.52 9.04
CA LEU A 229 16.71 -11.18 8.01
C LEU A 229 16.96 -12.70 7.92
N CYS A 230 18.14 -13.17 8.33
CA CYS A 230 18.52 -14.57 8.31
C CYS A 230 18.62 -15.09 9.76
N GLY A 231 18.15 -16.31 9.99
CA GLY A 231 18.10 -16.97 11.29
C GLY A 231 18.85 -18.28 11.32
#